data_AF-A0A845AHT2-F1
#
_entry.id   AF-A0A845AHT2-F1
#
_cell.length_a   1.000
_cell.length_b   1.000
_cell.length_c   1.000
_cell.angle_alpha   90.00
_cell.angle_beta   90.00
_cell.angle_gamma   90.00
#
_symmetry.space_group_name_H-M   'P 1'
#
loop_
_entity.id
_entity.type
_entity.pdbx_description
1 polymer ?
#
loop_
_entity_poly.entity_id
_entity_poly.type
_entity_poly.pdbx_seq_one_letter_code
_entity_poly.pdbx_strand_id
1 'polypeptide(L)'
;MKNLTEDQEDQLEYWRKKIRNTWRIAEKCERPCPERLKVWEMIQLEMKFYCGDIALGQTVASFAAQWVESRNPFYVDGAVYLCSTAGIEPPPALAALVADVARRRFIGEQFKGTADQIDRETAKSQALTLMANLRSTGATMEDASSKAARFMADHYSGRPLKASSLQKAYTDKWRSLENHLRKYCFEGSERNAEWQDILDKLPDADEELRGNRRD
;
A
#
# COMPACT_ATOMS: atom_id res chain seq x y z
N MET A 1 -13.06 -24.63 2.50
CA MET A 1 -13.85 -23.65 3.28
C MET A 1 -13.45 -23.79 4.73
N LYS A 2 -12.72 -22.83 5.30
CA LYS A 2 -12.33 -22.90 6.71
C LYS A 2 -13.38 -22.14 7.51
N ASN A 3 -14.40 -22.87 7.95
CA ASN A 3 -15.35 -22.33 8.91
C ASN A 3 -14.61 -22.12 10.23
N LEU A 4 -14.84 -20.97 10.86
CA LEU A 4 -14.36 -20.74 12.21
C LEU A 4 -15.07 -21.70 13.16
N THR A 5 -14.38 -22.14 14.20
CA THR A 5 -15.05 -22.83 15.32
C THR A 5 -15.87 -21.82 16.13
N GLU A 6 -16.86 -22.28 16.88
CA GLU A 6 -17.66 -21.42 17.78
C GLU A 6 -16.76 -20.56 18.69
N ASP A 7 -15.74 -21.16 19.32
CA ASP A 7 -14.74 -20.44 20.10
C ASP A 7 -14.00 -19.34 19.32
N GLN A 8 -13.69 -19.59 18.04
CA GLN A 8 -13.02 -18.61 17.18
C GLN A 8 -13.95 -17.48 16.77
N GLU A 9 -15.23 -17.77 16.55
CA GLU A 9 -16.26 -16.77 16.27
C GLU A 9 -16.49 -15.86 17.49
N ASP A 10 -16.58 -16.44 18.69
CA ASP A 10 -16.72 -15.71 19.94
C ASP A 10 -15.51 -14.82 20.22
N GLN A 11 -14.30 -15.34 20.00
CA GLN A 11 -13.08 -14.56 20.10
C GLN A 11 -13.06 -13.42 19.08
N LEU A 12 -13.42 -13.69 17.83
CA LEU A 12 -13.48 -12.67 16.79
C LEU A 12 -14.48 -11.57 17.18
N GLU A 13 -15.67 -11.92 17.65
CA GLU A 13 -16.68 -10.94 18.06
C GLU A 13 -16.26 -10.14 19.30
N TYR A 14 -15.58 -10.78 20.26
CA TYR A 14 -14.96 -10.07 21.38
C TYR A 14 -13.99 -9.00 20.89
N TRP A 15 -13.08 -9.34 19.96
CA TRP A 15 -12.09 -8.40 19.43
C TRP A 15 -12.75 -7.30 18.58
N ARG A 16 -13.77 -7.62 17.78
CA ARG A 16 -14.57 -6.62 17.04
C ARG A 16 -15.19 -5.61 17.98
N LYS A 17 -15.83 -6.06 19.07
CA LYS A 17 -16.40 -5.17 20.11
C LYS A 17 -15.34 -4.30 20.75
N LYS A 18 -14.18 -4.86 21.07
CA LYS A 18 -13.05 -4.12 21.66
C LYS A 18 -12.55 -3.01 20.74
N ILE A 19 -12.31 -3.31 19.46
CA ILE A 19 -11.89 -2.32 18.45
C ILE A 19 -12.94 -1.21 18.30
N ARG A 20 -14.22 -1.56 18.13
CA ARG A 20 -15.31 -0.56 18.02
C ARG A 20 -15.39 0.32 19.27
N ASN A 21 -15.20 -0.24 20.46
CA ASN A 21 -15.16 0.53 21.69
C ASN A 21 -13.98 1.50 21.75
N THR A 22 -12.79 1.09 21.26
CA THR A 22 -11.63 1.99 21.11
C THR A 22 -11.96 3.18 20.22
N TRP A 23 -12.59 2.95 19.07
CA TRP A 23 -13.01 4.04 18.18
C TRP A 23 -14.01 4.98 18.85
N ARG A 24 -14.99 4.44 19.56
CA ARG A 24 -15.99 5.22 20.31
C ARG A 24 -15.35 6.07 21.41
N ILE A 25 -14.35 5.53 22.12
CA ILE A 25 -13.60 6.29 23.12
C ILE A 25 -12.80 7.41 22.44
N ALA A 26 -12.13 7.12 21.33
CA ALA A 26 -11.37 8.11 20.57
C ALA A 26 -12.25 9.27 20.07
N GLU A 27 -13.47 8.97 19.59
CA GLU A 27 -14.48 9.98 19.23
C GLU A 27 -14.89 10.85 20.41
N LYS A 28 -15.13 10.26 21.60
CA LYS A 28 -15.45 11.02 22.83
C LYS A 28 -14.30 11.90 23.31
N CYS A 29 -13.06 11.55 22.98
CA CYS A 29 -11.87 12.33 23.29
C CYS A 29 -11.51 13.36 22.20
N GLU A 30 -12.44 13.68 21.28
CA GLU A 30 -12.23 14.61 20.16
C GLU A 30 -11.05 14.22 19.24
N ARG A 31 -10.75 12.91 19.19
CA ARG A 31 -9.70 12.32 18.34
C ARG A 31 -10.30 11.20 17.51
N PRO A 32 -11.25 11.48 16.60
CA PRO A 32 -11.95 10.43 15.87
C PRO A 32 -10.97 9.59 15.04
N CYS A 33 -11.15 8.27 15.09
CA CYS A 33 -10.39 7.35 14.24
C CYS A 33 -10.79 7.58 12.76
N PRO A 34 -9.83 7.83 11.85
CA PRO A 34 -10.15 7.99 10.43
C PRO A 34 -10.82 6.74 9.85
N GLU A 35 -11.82 6.91 8.97
CA GLU A 35 -12.60 5.79 8.42
C GLU A 35 -11.72 4.74 7.72
N ARG A 36 -10.69 5.18 7.01
CA ARG A 36 -9.70 4.30 6.37
C ARG A 36 -9.02 3.36 7.38
N LEU A 37 -8.75 3.85 8.59
CA LEU A 37 -8.08 3.09 9.64
C LEU A 37 -9.08 2.12 10.28
N LYS A 38 -10.34 2.54 10.45
CA LYS A 38 -11.41 1.64 10.91
C LYS A 38 -11.58 0.44 9.98
N VAL A 39 -11.63 0.68 8.67
CA VAL A 39 -11.70 -0.37 7.64
C VAL A 39 -10.48 -1.28 7.68
N TRP A 40 -9.29 -0.68 7.71
CA TRP A 40 -8.03 -1.42 7.75
C TRP A 40 -7.95 -2.36 8.97
N GLU A 41 -8.21 -1.84 10.17
CA GLU A 41 -8.14 -2.61 11.43
C GLU A 41 -9.15 -3.75 11.47
N MET A 42 -10.38 -3.53 10.98
CA MET A 42 -11.42 -4.55 10.99
C MET A 42 -11.09 -5.70 10.03
N ILE A 43 -10.67 -5.39 8.80
CA ILE A 43 -10.32 -6.41 7.81
C ILE A 43 -9.07 -7.17 8.26
N GLN A 44 -8.06 -6.47 8.79
CA GLN A 44 -6.86 -7.13 9.30
C GLN A 44 -7.19 -8.09 10.46
N LEU A 45 -8.05 -7.67 11.39
CA LEU A 45 -8.51 -8.51 12.49
C LEU A 45 -9.19 -9.77 11.94
N GLU A 46 -10.15 -9.61 11.03
CA GLU A 46 -10.91 -10.75 10.49
C GLU A 46 -9.99 -11.71 9.72
N MET A 47 -9.11 -11.19 8.86
CA MET A 47 -8.15 -11.99 8.09
C MET A 47 -7.25 -12.85 8.99
N LYS A 48 -6.88 -12.36 10.18
CA LYS A 48 -6.11 -13.13 11.16
C LYS A 48 -6.83 -14.42 11.58
N PHE A 49 -8.16 -14.41 11.67
CA PHE A 49 -8.96 -15.58 12.00
C PHE A 49 -9.18 -16.49 10.80
N TYR A 50 -9.43 -15.93 9.62
CA TYR A 50 -9.76 -16.72 8.42
C TYR A 50 -8.55 -17.43 7.78
N CYS A 51 -7.37 -16.80 7.75
CA CYS A 51 -6.21 -17.36 7.04
C CYS A 51 -4.93 -17.49 7.86
N GLY A 52 -4.79 -16.72 8.95
CA GLY A 52 -3.56 -16.70 9.76
C GLY A 52 -2.33 -16.08 9.07
N ASP A 53 -2.39 -15.85 7.75
CA ASP A 53 -1.34 -15.15 6.99
C ASP A 53 -1.43 -13.64 7.24
N ILE A 54 -0.49 -13.14 8.05
CA ILE A 54 -0.42 -11.74 8.44
C ILE A 54 -0.12 -10.85 7.23
N ALA A 55 0.75 -11.28 6.32
CA ALA A 55 1.18 -10.48 5.18
C ALA A 55 0.03 -10.31 4.17
N LEU A 56 -0.68 -11.41 3.88
CA LEU A 56 -1.88 -11.36 3.05
C LEU A 56 -2.96 -10.47 3.70
N GLY A 57 -3.21 -10.65 5.00
CA GLY A 57 -4.20 -9.85 5.73
C GLY A 57 -3.90 -8.35 5.70
N GLN A 58 -2.62 -7.97 5.84
CA GLN A 58 -2.18 -6.58 5.72
C GLN A 58 -2.38 -6.02 4.31
N THR A 59 -2.04 -6.79 3.27
CA THR A 59 -2.22 -6.36 1.87
C THR A 59 -3.71 -6.16 1.56
N VAL A 60 -4.56 -7.13 1.90
CA VAL A 60 -6.02 -7.04 1.68
C VAL A 60 -6.61 -5.84 2.41
N ALA A 61 -6.27 -5.64 3.68
CA ALA A 61 -6.70 -4.49 4.46
C ALA A 61 -6.23 -3.15 3.85
N SER A 62 -5.02 -3.11 3.30
CA SER A 62 -4.46 -1.89 2.69
C SER A 62 -5.18 -1.52 1.40
N PHE A 63 -5.50 -2.50 0.54
CA PHE A 63 -6.34 -2.27 -0.64
C PHE A 63 -7.72 -1.71 -0.22
N ALA A 64 -8.38 -2.35 0.74
CA ALA A 64 -9.67 -1.87 1.23
C ALA A 64 -9.63 -0.47 1.85
N ALA A 65 -8.53 -0.10 2.54
CA ALA A 65 -8.33 1.24 3.07
C ALA A 65 -8.12 2.28 1.94
N GLN A 66 -7.41 1.93 0.87
CA GLN A 66 -7.21 2.80 -0.29
C GLN A 66 -8.52 3.10 -1.02
N TRP A 67 -9.47 2.18 -1.03
CA TRP A 67 -10.83 2.46 -1.53
C TRP A 67 -11.49 3.62 -0.77
N VAL A 68 -11.35 3.69 0.55
CA VAL A 68 -11.96 4.75 1.37
C VAL A 68 -11.42 6.13 1.00
N GLU A 69 -10.13 6.23 0.70
CA GLU A 69 -9.45 7.48 0.33
C GLU A 69 -9.70 7.88 -1.13
N SER A 70 -9.48 6.95 -2.07
CA SER A 70 -9.48 7.24 -3.50
C SER A 70 -10.85 7.15 -4.16
N ARG A 71 -11.77 6.38 -3.57
CA ARG A 71 -13.03 5.95 -4.18
C ARG A 71 -12.83 5.28 -5.54
N ASN A 72 -11.71 4.58 -5.72
CA ASN A 72 -11.42 3.74 -6.87
C ASN A 72 -11.81 2.27 -6.58
N PRO A 73 -12.89 1.72 -7.18
CA PRO A 73 -13.45 0.43 -6.82
C PRO A 73 -12.52 -0.74 -7.17
N PHE A 74 -11.56 -0.53 -8.07
CA PHE A 74 -10.55 -1.52 -8.41
C PHE A 74 -9.70 -1.94 -7.19
N TYR A 75 -9.63 -1.10 -6.15
CA TYR A 75 -9.01 -1.49 -4.88
C TYR A 75 -9.81 -2.58 -4.14
N VAL A 76 -11.14 -2.50 -4.15
CA VAL A 76 -11.99 -3.56 -3.57
C VAL A 76 -11.91 -4.82 -4.42
N ASP A 77 -11.95 -4.67 -5.75
CA ASP A 77 -11.80 -5.79 -6.68
C ASP A 77 -10.44 -6.51 -6.49
N GLY A 78 -9.35 -5.75 -6.30
CA GLY A 78 -8.03 -6.29 -6.00
C GLY A 78 -7.95 -7.02 -4.65
N ALA A 79 -8.59 -6.49 -3.60
CA ALA A 79 -8.68 -7.16 -2.30
C ALA A 79 -9.42 -8.51 -2.42
N VAL A 80 -10.54 -8.55 -3.16
CA VAL A 80 -11.30 -9.79 -3.41
C VAL A 80 -10.49 -10.77 -4.25
N TYR A 81 -9.78 -10.29 -5.26
CA TYR A 81 -8.88 -11.13 -6.06
C TYR A 81 -7.80 -11.80 -5.21
N LEU A 82 -7.16 -11.05 -4.30
CA LEU A 82 -6.16 -11.59 -3.37
C LEU A 82 -6.73 -12.65 -2.43
N CYS A 83 -7.95 -12.45 -1.92
CA CYS A 83 -8.63 -13.49 -1.13
C CYS A 83 -8.86 -14.75 -1.98
N SER A 84 -9.36 -14.59 -3.20
CA SER A 84 -9.65 -15.69 -4.13
C SER A 84 -8.41 -16.50 -4.50
N THR A 85 -7.29 -15.84 -4.86
CA THR A 85 -6.03 -16.53 -5.22
C THR A 85 -5.43 -17.29 -4.04
N ALA A 86 -5.70 -16.85 -2.82
CA ALA A 86 -5.29 -17.54 -1.60
C ALA A 86 -6.31 -18.59 -1.11
N GLY A 87 -7.40 -18.82 -1.86
CA GLY A 87 -8.43 -19.80 -1.52
C GLY A 87 -9.27 -19.44 -0.30
N ILE A 88 -9.39 -18.14 0.00
CA ILE A 88 -10.10 -17.59 1.17
C ILE A 88 -11.30 -16.78 0.67
N GLU A 89 -12.42 -16.90 1.36
CA GLU A 89 -13.57 -16.04 1.09
C GLU A 89 -13.36 -14.64 1.66
N PRO A 90 -13.87 -13.58 1.01
CA PRO A 90 -13.81 -12.23 1.55
C PRO A 90 -14.39 -12.20 2.98
N PRO A 91 -13.64 -11.71 3.98
CA PRO A 91 -14.15 -11.63 5.34
C PRO A 91 -15.32 -10.64 5.44
N PRO A 92 -16.19 -10.72 6.45
CA PRO A 92 -17.42 -9.93 6.53
C PRO A 92 -17.26 -8.41 6.32
N ALA A 93 -16.19 -7.81 6.84
CA ALA A 93 -15.90 -6.39 6.64
C ALA A 93 -15.53 -6.06 5.18
N LEU A 94 -14.80 -6.94 4.48
CA LEU A 94 -14.55 -6.79 3.05
C LEU A 94 -15.83 -7.04 2.24
N ALA A 95 -16.63 -8.04 2.60
CA ALA A 95 -17.91 -8.32 1.95
C ALA A 95 -18.88 -7.13 2.05
N ALA A 96 -18.89 -6.42 3.18
CA ALA A 96 -19.65 -5.17 3.34
C ALA A 96 -19.20 -4.07 2.37
N LEU A 97 -17.90 -3.95 2.11
CA LEU A 97 -17.38 -3.00 1.11
C LEU A 97 -17.74 -3.41 -0.33
N VAL A 98 -17.67 -4.70 -0.64
CA VAL A 98 -18.13 -5.23 -1.94
C VAL A 98 -19.60 -4.89 -2.16
N ALA A 99 -20.44 -5.10 -1.14
CA ALA A 99 -21.85 -4.74 -1.19
C ALA A 99 -22.06 -3.22 -1.34
N ASP A 100 -21.28 -2.36 -0.66
CA ASP A 100 -21.37 -0.91 -0.83
C ASP A 100 -20.97 -0.49 -2.26
N VAL A 101 -19.88 -1.03 -2.81
CA VAL A 101 -19.46 -0.76 -4.20
C VAL A 101 -20.55 -1.21 -5.18
N ALA A 102 -21.12 -2.41 -5.00
CA ALA A 102 -22.19 -2.92 -5.84
C ALA A 102 -23.45 -2.05 -5.76
N ARG A 103 -23.86 -1.64 -4.55
CA ARG A 103 -24.99 -0.73 -4.33
C ARG A 103 -24.77 0.62 -5.03
N ARG A 104 -23.57 1.19 -4.91
CA ARG A 104 -23.20 2.46 -5.55
C ARG A 104 -23.20 2.36 -7.08
N ARG A 105 -22.70 1.26 -7.65
CA ARG A 105 -22.81 0.94 -9.08
C ARG A 105 -24.29 0.89 -9.51
N PHE A 106 -25.13 0.21 -8.73
CA PHE A 106 -26.55 0.04 -9.03
C PHE A 106 -27.31 1.38 -9.09
N ILE A 107 -27.01 2.33 -8.21
CA ILE A 107 -27.62 3.67 -8.23
C ILE A 107 -27.00 4.64 -9.25
N GLY A 108 -26.06 4.17 -10.08
CA GLY A 108 -25.41 4.97 -11.12
C GLY A 108 -24.32 5.92 -10.64
N GLU A 109 -23.74 5.68 -9.45
CA GLU A 109 -22.61 6.49 -8.97
C GLU A 109 -21.40 6.30 -9.90
N GLN A 110 -20.83 7.40 -10.38
CA GLN A 110 -19.61 7.38 -11.18
C GLN A 110 -18.38 7.29 -10.28
N PHE A 111 -17.63 6.20 -10.41
CA PHE A 111 -16.37 6.03 -9.70
C PHE A 111 -15.22 6.72 -10.43
N LYS A 112 -14.24 7.15 -9.65
CA LYS A 112 -12.99 7.68 -10.19
C LYS A 112 -11.94 6.58 -10.21
N GLY A 113 -11.15 6.56 -11.28
CA GLY A 113 -9.94 5.75 -11.39
C GLY A 113 -10.09 4.43 -12.13
N THR A 114 -8.94 3.81 -12.39
CA THR A 114 -8.80 2.62 -13.24
C THR A 114 -7.85 1.61 -12.59
N ALA A 115 -7.84 0.36 -13.09
CA ALA A 115 -6.85 -0.64 -12.69
C ALA A 115 -5.41 -0.14 -12.95
N ASP A 116 -5.16 0.43 -14.13
CA ASP A 116 -3.85 1.02 -14.49
C ASP A 116 -3.35 2.08 -13.50
N GLN A 117 -4.27 2.80 -12.83
CA GLN A 117 -3.88 3.76 -11.79
C GLN A 117 -3.32 3.06 -10.56
N ILE A 118 -3.90 1.92 -10.16
CA ILE A 118 -3.42 1.12 -9.03
C ILE A 118 -2.04 0.54 -9.34
N ASP A 119 -1.87 -0.02 -10.54
CA ASP A 119 -0.58 -0.57 -10.97
C ASP A 119 0.49 0.52 -10.99
N ARG A 120 0.14 1.71 -11.48
CA ARG A 120 1.04 2.86 -11.49
C ARG A 120 1.37 3.38 -10.09
N GLU A 121 0.40 3.39 -9.17
CA GLU A 121 0.61 3.77 -7.77
C GLU A 121 1.51 2.76 -7.05
N THR A 122 1.32 1.47 -7.30
CA THR A 122 2.17 0.38 -6.80
C THR A 122 3.59 0.51 -7.31
N ALA A 123 3.76 0.65 -8.63
CA ALA A 123 5.05 0.88 -9.29
C ALA A 123 5.76 2.12 -8.70
N LYS A 124 5.01 3.20 -8.48
CA LYS A 124 5.54 4.42 -7.85
C LYS A 124 5.99 4.18 -6.40
N SER A 125 5.22 3.43 -5.61
CA SER A 125 5.61 3.08 -4.24
C SER A 125 6.91 2.27 -4.20
N GLN A 126 7.05 1.27 -5.07
CA GLN A 126 8.28 0.48 -5.21
C GLN A 126 9.47 1.36 -5.62
N ALA A 127 9.28 2.26 -6.58
CA ALA A 127 10.31 3.20 -7.00
C ALA A 127 10.78 4.10 -5.84
N LEU A 128 9.85 4.60 -5.01
CA LEU A 128 10.17 5.44 -3.86
C LEU A 128 10.88 4.64 -2.75
N THR A 129 10.53 3.38 -2.54
CA THR A 129 11.25 2.47 -1.65
C THR A 129 12.69 2.26 -2.13
N LEU A 130 12.89 1.99 -3.42
CA LEU A 130 14.22 1.87 -4.02
C LEU A 130 15.03 3.15 -3.82
N MET A 131 14.44 4.32 -4.13
CA MET A 131 15.09 5.61 -3.89
C MET A 131 15.51 5.77 -2.43
N ALA A 132 14.66 5.38 -1.47
CA ALA A 132 14.98 5.51 -0.04
C ALA A 132 16.15 4.64 0.39
N ASN A 133 16.25 3.42 -0.14
CA ASN A 133 17.39 2.54 0.11
C ASN A 133 18.69 3.10 -0.49
N LEU A 134 18.66 3.62 -1.72
CA LEU A 134 19.85 4.23 -2.34
C LEU A 134 20.27 5.51 -1.61
N ARG A 135 19.29 6.32 -1.16
CA ARG A 135 19.53 7.53 -0.36
C ARG A 135 20.15 7.21 1.00
N SER A 136 19.81 6.08 1.60
CA SER A 136 20.36 5.69 2.90
C SER A 136 21.81 5.21 2.81
N THR A 137 22.25 4.68 1.66
CA THR A 137 23.65 4.32 1.39
C THR A 137 24.52 5.46 0.88
N GLY A 138 23.95 6.63 0.60
CA GLY A 138 24.70 7.85 0.27
C GLY A 138 24.48 8.40 -1.13
N ALA A 139 23.59 7.79 -1.93
CA ALA A 139 23.25 8.32 -3.25
C ALA A 139 22.66 9.75 -3.16
N THR A 140 22.97 10.58 -4.16
CA THR A 140 22.29 11.88 -4.28
C THR A 140 20.81 11.66 -4.64
N MET A 141 19.98 12.70 -4.46
CA MET A 141 18.57 12.63 -4.86
C MET A 141 18.43 12.40 -6.37
N GLU A 142 19.31 13.03 -7.15
CA GLU A 142 19.34 12.91 -8.60
C GLU A 142 19.67 11.47 -9.01
N ASP A 143 20.77 10.90 -8.49
CA ASP A 143 21.18 9.52 -8.77
C ASP A 143 20.09 8.52 -8.39
N ALA A 144 19.54 8.64 -7.18
CA ALA A 144 18.50 7.73 -6.69
C ALA A 144 17.25 7.79 -7.59
N SER A 145 16.80 8.99 -7.97
CA SER A 145 15.62 9.16 -8.83
C SER A 145 15.84 8.67 -10.26
N SER A 146 17.05 8.87 -10.79
CA SER A 146 17.48 8.43 -12.11
C SER A 146 17.51 6.91 -12.19
N LYS A 147 18.20 6.26 -11.25
CA LYS A 147 18.30 4.79 -11.19
C LYS A 147 16.95 4.14 -10.93
N ALA A 148 16.11 4.73 -10.07
CA ALA A 148 14.77 4.22 -9.84
C ALA A 148 13.87 4.35 -11.10
N ALA A 149 13.92 5.47 -11.82
CA ALA A 149 13.19 5.64 -13.07
C ALA A 149 13.59 4.59 -14.11
N ARG A 150 14.91 4.34 -14.24
CA ARG A 150 15.43 3.32 -15.15
C ARG A 150 15.00 1.92 -14.74
N PHE A 151 15.19 1.55 -13.48
CA PHE A 151 14.79 0.25 -12.94
C PHE A 151 13.30 -0.03 -13.20
N MET A 152 12.43 0.96 -12.98
CA MET A 152 11.00 0.80 -13.25
C MET A 152 10.72 0.69 -14.74
N ALA A 153 11.41 1.43 -15.62
CA ALA A 153 11.22 1.28 -17.07
C ALA A 153 11.58 -0.13 -17.56
N ASP A 154 12.59 -0.75 -16.95
CA ASP A 154 13.04 -2.10 -17.32
C ASP A 154 12.12 -3.22 -16.76
N HIS A 155 11.43 -2.98 -15.63
CA HIS A 155 10.69 -4.04 -14.89
C HIS A 155 9.17 -3.84 -14.83
N TYR A 156 8.66 -2.67 -15.18
CA TYR A 156 7.23 -2.35 -15.15
C TYR A 156 6.72 -2.06 -16.57
N SER A 157 5.73 -2.83 -17.00
CA SER A 157 5.18 -2.77 -18.36
C SER A 157 4.24 -1.58 -18.62
N GLY A 158 3.92 -0.80 -17.58
CA GLY A 158 3.06 0.38 -17.74
C GLY A 158 3.83 1.63 -18.16
N ARG A 159 3.14 2.78 -18.15
CA ARG A 159 3.74 4.05 -18.55
C ARG A 159 4.99 4.38 -17.69
N PRO A 160 6.14 4.68 -18.31
CA PRO A 160 7.37 4.97 -17.56
C PRO A 160 7.22 6.10 -16.55
N LEU A 161 7.88 5.93 -15.41
CA LEU A 161 7.93 6.93 -14.34
C LEU A 161 9.16 7.82 -14.54
N LYS A 162 8.93 9.13 -14.73
CA LYS A 162 10.02 10.09 -14.93
C LYS A 162 10.77 10.37 -13.63
N ALA A 163 12.10 10.48 -13.70
CA ALA A 163 12.97 10.78 -12.55
C ALA A 163 12.53 12.05 -11.81
N SER A 164 12.26 13.15 -12.54
CA SER A 164 11.76 14.40 -11.96
C SER A 164 10.42 14.26 -11.21
N SER A 165 9.54 13.37 -11.68
CA SER A 165 8.25 13.09 -11.02
C SER A 165 8.44 12.27 -9.74
N LEU A 166 9.39 11.32 -9.75
CA LEU A 166 9.76 10.53 -8.58
C LEU A 166 10.44 11.40 -7.51
N GLN A 167 11.36 12.27 -7.90
CA GLN A 167 12.03 13.23 -7.01
C GLN A 167 11.02 14.12 -6.28
N LYS A 168 10.04 14.67 -7.00
CA LYS A 168 8.97 15.47 -6.40
C LYS A 168 8.16 14.65 -5.39
N ALA A 169 7.70 13.47 -5.79
CA ALA A 169 6.91 12.60 -4.93
C ALA A 169 7.67 12.17 -3.66
N TYR A 170 8.98 11.92 -3.78
CA TYR A 170 9.84 11.59 -2.67
C TYR A 170 9.93 12.73 -1.64
N THR A 171 10.10 13.96 -2.14
CA THR A 171 10.23 15.16 -1.32
C THR A 171 8.92 15.49 -0.58
N ASP A 172 7.78 15.36 -1.26
CA ASP A 172 6.47 15.76 -0.72
C ASP A 172 5.96 14.82 0.39
N LYS A 173 6.14 13.50 0.25
CA LYS A 173 5.50 12.50 1.13
C LYS A 173 6.45 11.48 1.73
N TRP A 174 7.56 11.17 1.07
CA TRP A 174 8.37 10.00 1.41
C TRP A 174 9.52 10.30 2.38
N ARG A 175 9.97 11.55 2.49
CA ARG A 175 11.02 11.93 3.45
C ARG A 175 10.64 11.67 4.91
N SER A 176 9.36 11.85 5.28
CA SER A 176 8.90 11.50 6.63
C SER A 176 8.84 9.98 6.84
N LEU A 177 8.53 9.22 5.79
CA LEU A 177 8.52 7.77 5.80
C LEU A 177 9.94 7.17 5.82
N GLU A 178 10.91 7.76 5.11
CA GLU A 178 12.33 7.38 5.17
C GLU A 178 12.86 7.45 6.61
N ASN A 179 12.56 8.53 7.32
CA ASN A 179 12.95 8.67 8.73
C ASN A 179 12.29 7.60 9.62
N HIS A 180 11.06 7.21 9.30
CA HIS A 180 10.38 6.12 9.99
C HIS A 180 11.00 4.76 9.68
N LEU A 181 11.30 4.49 8.40
CA LEU A 181 11.89 3.23 7.95
C LEU A 181 13.34 3.08 8.43
N ARG A 182 14.15 4.16 8.44
CA ARG A 182 15.51 4.19 9.02
C ARG A 182 15.57 3.62 10.43
N LYS A 183 14.55 3.90 11.24
CA LYS A 183 14.45 3.43 12.63
C LYS A 183 14.19 1.92 12.77
N TYR A 184 13.63 1.27 11.75
CA TYR A 184 13.21 -0.14 11.83
C TYR A 184 13.92 -1.08 10.85
N CYS A 185 14.48 -0.55 9.76
CA CYS A 185 14.90 -1.37 8.63
C CYS A 185 16.38 -1.19 8.23
N PHE A 186 17.14 -0.27 8.81
CA PHE A 186 18.45 0.11 8.23
C PHE A 186 19.65 0.01 9.17
N GLU A 187 19.55 -0.74 10.26
CA GLU A 187 20.70 -0.99 11.14
C GLU A 187 21.39 -2.31 10.75
N GLY A 188 22.59 -2.22 10.16
CA GLY A 188 23.46 -3.36 9.84
C GLY A 188 24.51 -3.04 8.75
N SER A 189 25.79 -3.33 9.01
CA SER A 189 26.91 -3.05 8.08
C SER A 189 26.84 -3.85 6.78
N GLU A 190 26.34 -5.09 6.82
CA GLU A 190 26.23 -5.96 5.65
C GLU A 190 25.18 -5.44 4.64
N ARG A 191 24.04 -4.95 5.15
CA ARG A 191 22.98 -4.38 4.31
C ARG A 191 23.42 -3.12 3.58
N ASN A 192 24.27 -2.30 4.20
CA ASN A 192 24.84 -1.12 3.53
C ASN A 192 25.78 -1.51 2.38
N ALA A 193 26.55 -2.59 2.52
CA ALA A 193 27.43 -3.08 1.45
C ALA A 193 26.63 -3.64 0.27
N GLU A 194 25.54 -4.38 0.53
CA GLU A 194 24.63 -4.87 -0.52
C GLU A 194 23.99 -3.72 -1.32
N TRP A 195 23.46 -2.72 -0.62
CA TRP A 195 22.84 -1.58 -1.28
C TRP A 195 23.84 -0.66 -1.98
N GLN A 196 25.10 -0.61 -1.52
CA GLN A 196 26.17 0.05 -2.25
C GLN A 196 26.49 -0.68 -3.56
N ASP A 197 26.60 -2.01 -3.54
CA ASP A 197 26.81 -2.82 -4.75
C ASP A 197 25.65 -2.67 -5.75
N ILE A 198 24.40 -2.61 -5.27
CA ILE A 198 23.23 -2.31 -6.10
C ILE A 198 23.30 -0.91 -6.69
N LEU A 199 23.69 0.10 -5.90
CA LEU A 199 23.84 1.48 -6.36
C LEU A 199 24.84 1.58 -7.52
N ASP A 200 25.97 0.88 -7.40
CA ASP A 200 27.05 0.89 -8.40
C ASP A 200 26.66 0.15 -9.69
N LYS A 201 25.80 -0.87 -9.59
CA LYS A 201 25.36 -1.69 -10.74
C LYS A 201 24.13 -1.14 -11.47
N LEU A 202 23.28 -0.39 -10.79
CA LEU A 202 22.05 0.11 -11.40
C LEU A 202 22.35 1.19 -12.45
N PRO A 203 21.88 1.03 -13.70
CA PRO A 203 22.07 2.04 -14.73
C PRO A 203 21.25 3.29 -14.45
N ASP A 204 21.73 4.43 -14.93
CA ASP A 204 21.00 5.70 -14.87
C ASP A 204 19.91 5.78 -15.95
N ALA A 205 18.94 6.65 -15.71
CA ALA A 205 17.91 7.00 -16.68
C ALA A 205 18.52 7.74 -17.89
N ASP A 206 18.04 7.37 -19.08
CA ASP A 206 18.27 8.11 -20.32
C ASP A 206 17.51 9.46 -20.32
N GLU A 207 17.75 10.27 -21.35
CA GLU A 207 17.14 11.61 -21.45
C GLU A 207 15.60 11.60 -21.45
N GLU A 208 14.98 10.57 -22.03
CA GLU A 208 13.52 10.44 -22.08
C GLU A 208 12.92 10.24 -20.69
N LEU A 209 13.60 9.47 -19.85
CA LEU A 209 13.19 9.13 -18.49
C LEU A 209 13.58 10.19 -17.45
N ARG A 210 14.57 11.05 -17.71
CA ARG A 210 14.90 12.18 -16.82
C ARG A 210 13.74 13.16 -16.67
N GLY A 211 13.05 13.41 -17.78
CA GLY A 211 11.89 14.30 -17.80
C GLY A 211 12.29 15.76 -17.61
N ASN A 212 13.01 16.32 -18.57
CA ASN A 212 13.39 17.73 -18.58
C ASN A 212 12.15 18.62 -18.43
N ARG A 213 12.23 19.60 -17.51
CA ARG A 213 11.40 20.80 -17.56
C ARG A 213 11.66 21.41 -18.94
N ARG A 214 10.60 21.65 -19.73
CA ARG A 214 10.71 22.67 -20.77
C ARG A 214 11.07 23.95 -20.01
N ASP A 215 12.22 24.51 -20.34
CA ASP A 215 12.57 25.89 -19.98
C ASP A 215 11.45 26.83 -20.45
#